data_AF-A0A6M1NTQ7-F1
#
_entry.id   AF-A0A6M1NTQ7-F1
#
_cell.length_a   1.000
_cell.length_b   1.000
_cell.length_c   1.000
_cell.angle_alpha   90.00
_cell.angle_beta   90.00
_cell.angle_gamma   90.00
#
_symmetry.space_group_name_H-M   'P 1'
#
loop_
_entity.id
_entity.type
_entity.pdbx_description
1 polymer ?
#
loop_
_entity_poly.entity_id
_entity_poly.type
_entity_poly.pdbx_seq_one_letter_code
_entity_poly.pdbx_strand_id
1 'polypeptide(L)'
;MKNLLKGAVLLVGMFAATSVANAQQKIGHINADEIFQQTAEFKTATATLKTLSETKQKEIEGMITELQKKEKEANDLMLNQSEANKAETQTKLQTIGQEYQQMQQRVQEVQKVAQEEVAKKQQELMAPIQTKVMNAITSVAKEKGYAYIFDIGSGAAVYYAGGEDVSADVKTKLGIK
;
A
#
# COMPACT_ATOMS: atom_id res chain seq x y z
N MET A 1 -73.18 -0.16 26.98
CA MET A 1 -72.04 0.68 27.42
C MET A 1 -70.86 -0.12 27.99
N LYS A 2 -71.06 -1.07 28.90
CA LYS A 2 -69.95 -1.87 29.49
C LYS A 2 -69.10 -2.65 28.48
N ASN A 3 -69.72 -3.17 27.40
CA ASN A 3 -69.00 -3.93 26.37
C ASN A 3 -68.24 -3.03 25.37
N LEU A 4 -68.69 -1.79 25.18
CA LEU A 4 -68.01 -0.78 24.38
C LEU A 4 -66.77 -0.24 25.11
N LEU A 5 -66.88 -0.03 26.43
CA LEU A 5 -65.75 0.32 27.29
C LEU A 5 -64.67 -0.76 27.31
N LYS A 6 -65.06 -2.05 27.39
CA LYS A 6 -64.12 -3.18 27.32
C LYS A 6 -63.40 -3.26 25.96
N GLY A 7 -64.11 -3.03 24.86
CA GLY A 7 -63.52 -2.99 23.52
C GLY A 7 -62.55 -1.83 23.32
N ALA A 8 -62.88 -0.64 23.84
CA ALA A 8 -62.01 0.53 23.81
C ALA A 8 -60.72 0.33 24.63
N VAL A 9 -60.81 -0.30 25.81
CA VAL A 9 -59.64 -0.62 26.65
C VAL A 9 -58.72 -1.64 25.97
N LEU A 10 -59.27 -2.65 25.28
CA LEU A 10 -58.48 -3.62 24.52
C LEU A 10 -57.77 -2.98 23.32
N LEU A 11 -58.43 -2.06 22.60
CA LEU A 11 -57.82 -1.34 21.48
C LEU A 11 -56.71 -0.37 21.93
N VAL A 12 -56.91 0.35 23.04
CA VAL A 12 -55.89 1.23 23.62
C VAL A 12 -54.70 0.41 24.18
N GLY A 13 -54.95 -0.75 24.79
CA GLY A 13 -53.90 -1.67 25.23
C GLY A 13 -53.06 -2.24 24.09
N MET A 14 -53.66 -2.52 22.93
CA MET A 14 -52.94 -3.03 21.76
C MET A 14 -52.10 -1.95 21.05
N PHE A 15 -52.55 -0.69 21.06
CA PHE A 15 -51.75 0.46 20.60
C PHE A 15 -50.67 0.90 21.60
N ALA A 16 -50.86 0.68 22.91
CA ALA A 16 -49.83 0.95 23.92
C ALA A 16 -48.71 -0.11 23.94
N ALA A 17 -48.97 -1.31 23.38
CA ALA A 17 -48.00 -2.39 23.25
C ALA A 17 -47.12 -2.29 21.98
N THR A 18 -47.36 -1.31 21.09
CA THR A 18 -46.38 -0.97 20.06
C THR A 18 -45.27 -0.15 20.71
N SER A 19 -44.48 -0.79 21.57
CA SER A 19 -43.13 -0.32 21.84
C SER A 19 -42.47 -0.16 20.48
N VAL A 20 -42.18 1.08 20.09
CA VAL A 20 -41.27 1.38 19.00
C VAL A 20 -39.95 0.68 19.35
N ALA A 21 -39.79 -0.54 18.83
CA ALA A 21 -38.55 -1.27 18.90
C ALA A 21 -37.56 -0.48 18.04
N ASN A 22 -36.86 0.47 18.65
CA ASN A 22 -35.69 1.07 18.05
C ASN A 22 -34.66 -0.06 17.95
N ALA A 23 -34.63 -0.74 16.80
CA ALA A 23 -33.57 -1.67 16.47
C ALA A 23 -32.28 -0.86 16.44
N GLN A 24 -31.55 -0.86 17.55
CA GLN A 24 -30.28 -0.17 17.64
C GLN A 24 -29.36 -0.80 16.61
N GLN A 25 -28.94 0.01 15.63
CA GLN A 25 -28.06 -0.46 14.58
C GLN A 25 -26.77 -0.98 15.21
N LYS A 26 -26.39 -2.21 14.87
CA LYS A 26 -25.15 -2.81 15.41
C LYS A 26 -23.97 -2.12 14.74
N ILE A 27 -23.12 -1.50 15.54
CA ILE A 27 -21.92 -0.80 15.10
C ILE A 27 -20.71 -1.56 15.60
N GLY A 28 -19.76 -1.82 14.70
CA GLY A 28 -18.46 -2.38 15.02
C GLY A 28 -17.33 -1.40 14.72
N HIS A 29 -16.13 -1.72 15.19
CA HIS A 29 -14.92 -1.00 14.82
C HIS A 29 -13.78 -1.96 14.51
N ILE A 30 -12.79 -1.48 13.76
CA ILE A 30 -11.64 -2.28 13.33
C ILE A 30 -10.41 -1.39 13.14
N ASN A 31 -9.22 -1.94 13.31
CA ASN A 31 -8.01 -1.35 12.75
C ASN A 31 -7.65 -2.11 11.47
N ALA A 32 -8.09 -1.60 10.31
CA ALA A 32 -7.92 -2.31 9.05
C ALA A 32 -6.45 -2.40 8.63
N ASP A 33 -5.66 -1.36 8.90
CA ASP A 33 -4.22 -1.31 8.58
C ASP A 33 -3.43 -2.36 9.35
N GLU A 34 -3.72 -2.56 10.64
CA GLU A 34 -3.05 -3.58 11.45
C GLU A 34 -3.30 -4.99 10.89
N ILE A 35 -4.55 -5.28 10.52
CA ILE A 35 -4.94 -6.58 9.94
C ILE A 35 -4.31 -6.76 8.57
N PHE A 36 -4.35 -5.72 7.73
CA PHE A 36 -3.75 -5.71 6.41
C PHE A 36 -2.26 -6.09 6.48
N GLN A 37 -1.51 -5.48 7.40
CA GLN A 37 -0.08 -5.74 7.61
C GLN A 37 0.21 -7.15 8.16
N GLN A 38 -0.76 -7.79 8.83
CA GLN A 38 -0.60 -9.14 9.39
C GLN A 38 -0.86 -10.24 8.35
N THR A 39 -1.47 -9.95 7.21
CA THR A 39 -1.71 -10.94 6.14
C THR A 39 -0.39 -11.55 5.62
N ALA A 40 -0.43 -12.83 5.27
CA ALA A 40 0.74 -13.50 4.68
C ALA A 40 1.11 -12.87 3.33
N GLU A 41 0.10 -12.51 2.53
CA GLU A 41 0.28 -11.88 1.24
C GLU A 41 0.96 -10.51 1.35
N PHE A 42 0.66 -9.71 2.37
CA PHE A 42 1.34 -8.44 2.60
C PHE A 42 2.83 -8.63 2.89
N LYS A 43 3.17 -9.62 3.73
CA LYS A 43 4.58 -9.95 4.03
C LYS A 43 5.32 -10.39 2.77
N THR A 44 4.72 -11.26 1.97
CA THR A 44 5.30 -11.71 0.69
C THR A 44 5.45 -10.57 -0.30
N ALA A 45 4.44 -9.70 -0.42
CA ALA A 45 4.49 -8.56 -1.31
C ALA A 45 5.56 -7.54 -0.88
N THR A 46 5.67 -7.26 0.43
CA THR A 46 6.71 -6.38 0.99
C THR A 46 8.11 -6.92 0.71
N ALA A 47 8.31 -8.23 0.89
CA ALA A 47 9.59 -8.87 0.56
C ALA A 47 9.90 -8.78 -0.94
N THR A 48 8.90 -9.00 -1.80
CA THR A 48 9.04 -8.88 -3.26
C THR A 48 9.43 -7.48 -3.68
N LEU A 49 8.77 -6.45 -3.12
CA LEU A 49 9.08 -5.05 -3.39
C LEU A 49 10.48 -4.67 -2.91
N LYS A 50 10.88 -5.13 -1.72
CA LYS A 50 12.22 -4.90 -1.20
C LYS A 50 13.29 -5.48 -2.14
N THR A 51 13.10 -6.72 -2.59
CA THR A 51 14.03 -7.35 -3.54
C THR A 51 14.07 -6.60 -4.87
N LEU A 52 12.92 -6.20 -5.41
CA LEU A 52 12.87 -5.41 -6.65
C LEU A 52 13.65 -4.09 -6.50
N SER A 53 13.38 -3.33 -5.44
CA SER A 53 14.08 -2.07 -5.17
C SER A 53 15.59 -2.26 -5.02
N GLU A 54 16.03 -3.29 -4.30
CA GLU A 54 17.47 -3.61 -4.15
C GLU A 54 18.12 -4.01 -5.48
N THR A 55 17.42 -4.78 -6.32
CA THR A 55 17.90 -5.14 -7.66
C THR A 55 18.09 -3.90 -8.52
N LYS A 56 17.11 -2.99 -8.55
CA LYS A 56 17.19 -1.76 -9.33
C LYS A 56 18.25 -0.80 -8.80
N GLN A 57 18.39 -0.70 -7.48
CA GLN A 57 19.45 0.09 -6.86
C GLN A 57 20.83 -0.42 -7.28
N LYS A 58 21.07 -1.75 -7.22
CA LYS A 58 22.34 -2.35 -7.64
C LYS A 58 22.63 -2.14 -9.13
N GLU A 59 21.61 -2.20 -9.98
CA GLU A 59 21.75 -1.90 -11.41
C GLU A 59 22.25 -0.46 -11.63
N ILE A 60 21.61 0.51 -10.97
CA ILE A 60 21.98 1.93 -11.04
C ILE A 60 23.39 2.17 -10.47
N GLU A 61 23.71 1.57 -9.33
CA GLU A 61 25.05 1.64 -8.73
C GLU A 61 26.14 1.09 -9.65
N GLY A 62 25.85 0.00 -10.37
CA GLY A 62 26.72 -0.55 -11.40
C GLY A 62 27.01 0.46 -12.52
N MET A 63 25.97 1.10 -13.04
CA MET A 63 26.13 2.13 -14.09
C MET A 63 26.90 3.36 -13.59
N ILE A 64 26.67 3.78 -12.34
CA ILE A 64 27.44 4.88 -11.72
C ILE A 64 28.92 4.50 -11.57
N THR A 65 29.20 3.25 -11.20
CA THR A 65 30.58 2.74 -11.11
C THR A 65 31.27 2.76 -12.49
N GLU A 66 30.55 2.41 -13.55
CA GLU A 66 31.09 2.50 -14.91
C GLU A 66 31.37 3.96 -15.33
N LEU A 67 30.50 4.91 -14.97
CA LEU A 67 30.72 6.34 -15.18
C LEU A 67 31.99 6.83 -14.46
N GLN A 68 32.18 6.45 -13.20
CA GLN A 68 33.38 6.78 -12.43
C GLN A 68 34.65 6.19 -13.06
N LYS A 69 34.57 4.98 -13.63
CA LYS A 69 35.68 4.37 -14.36
C LYS A 69 36.05 5.18 -15.61
N LYS A 70 35.05 5.66 -16.37
CA LYS A 70 35.28 6.51 -17.56
C LYS A 70 35.88 7.85 -17.20
N GLU A 71 35.43 8.46 -16.11
CA GLU A 71 36.03 9.69 -15.59
C GLU A 71 37.49 9.50 -15.20
N LYS A 72 37.81 8.40 -14.50
CA LYS A 72 39.18 8.04 -14.16
C LYS A 72 40.03 7.80 -15.42
N GLU A 73 39.51 7.08 -16.40
CA GLU A 73 40.19 6.83 -17.69
C GLU A 73 40.53 8.14 -18.41
N ALA A 74 39.61 9.10 -18.43
CA ALA A 74 39.85 10.42 -19.00
C ALA A 74 40.96 11.19 -18.24
N ASN A 75 40.91 11.18 -16.91
CA ASN A 75 41.93 11.83 -16.07
C ASN A 75 43.32 11.21 -16.29
N ASP A 76 43.41 9.88 -16.34
CA ASP A 76 44.67 9.17 -16.58
C ASP A 76 45.24 9.48 -17.98
N LEU A 77 44.38 9.59 -19.01
CA LEU A 77 44.80 10.00 -20.36
C LEU A 77 45.36 11.42 -20.39
N MET A 78 44.75 12.35 -19.64
CA MET A 78 45.23 13.73 -19.54
C MET A 78 46.58 13.82 -18.83
N LEU A 79 46.77 13.08 -17.72
CA LEU A 79 48.02 13.06 -16.97
C LEU A 79 49.20 12.49 -17.79
N ASN A 80 48.92 11.54 -18.68
CA ASN A 80 49.93 10.90 -19.54
C ASN A 80 50.07 11.56 -20.92
N GLN A 81 49.48 12.74 -21.12
CA GLN A 81 49.58 13.45 -22.39
C GLN A 81 50.99 14.02 -22.60
N SER A 82 51.52 13.83 -23.80
CA SER A 82 52.78 14.40 -24.30
C SER A 82 52.57 14.99 -25.69
N GLU A 83 53.56 15.71 -26.22
CA GLU A 83 53.45 16.23 -27.59
C GLU A 83 53.34 15.11 -28.64
N ALA A 84 54.01 13.98 -28.42
CA ALA A 84 54.05 12.86 -29.36
C ALA A 84 52.71 12.11 -29.51
N ASN A 85 51.86 12.10 -28.47
CA ASN A 85 50.57 11.38 -28.47
C ASN A 85 49.35 12.32 -28.44
N LYS A 86 49.55 13.65 -28.54
CA LYS A 86 48.51 14.66 -28.31
C LYS A 86 47.24 14.44 -29.12
N ALA A 87 47.38 14.20 -30.43
CA ALA A 87 46.24 14.01 -31.34
C ALA A 87 45.43 12.74 -31.03
N GLU A 88 46.12 11.65 -30.68
CA GLU A 88 45.48 10.38 -30.29
C GLU A 88 44.75 10.55 -28.96
N THR A 89 45.40 11.14 -27.95
CA THR A 89 44.81 11.41 -26.64
C THR A 89 43.54 12.26 -26.76
N GLN A 90 43.56 13.31 -27.60
CA GLN A 90 42.40 14.17 -27.79
C GLN A 90 41.23 13.45 -28.46
N THR A 91 41.51 12.57 -29.42
CA THR A 91 40.47 11.72 -30.04
C THR A 91 39.84 10.79 -29.01
N LYS A 92 40.64 10.13 -28.17
CA LYS A 92 40.15 9.24 -27.09
C LYS A 92 39.29 10.01 -26.07
N LEU A 93 39.74 11.19 -25.63
CA LEU A 93 38.99 12.03 -24.70
C LEU A 93 37.64 12.47 -25.27
N GLN A 94 37.58 12.76 -26.57
CA GLN A 94 36.31 13.09 -27.24
C GLN A 94 35.35 11.90 -27.23
N THR A 95 35.83 10.69 -27.54
CA THR A 95 35.02 9.47 -27.48
C THR A 95 34.52 9.20 -26.06
N ILE A 96 35.40 9.27 -25.05
CA ILE A 96 35.01 9.08 -23.65
C ILE A 96 33.97 10.13 -23.22
N GLY A 97 34.13 11.39 -23.64
CA GLY A 97 33.15 12.44 -23.34
C GLY A 97 31.76 12.15 -23.91
N GLN A 98 31.69 11.63 -25.14
CA GLN A 98 30.41 11.22 -25.76
C GLN A 98 29.79 10.01 -25.05
N GLU A 99 30.58 8.97 -24.77
CA GLU A 99 30.13 7.79 -24.03
C GLU A 99 29.63 8.17 -22.62
N TYR A 100 30.37 9.04 -21.93
CA TYR A 100 30.02 9.52 -20.60
C TYR A 100 28.66 10.26 -20.60
N GLN A 101 28.44 11.16 -21.56
CA GLN A 101 27.16 11.84 -21.72
C GLN A 101 25.99 10.87 -21.99
N GLN A 102 26.20 9.89 -22.87
CA GLN A 102 25.18 8.86 -23.16
C GLN A 102 24.87 8.01 -21.94
N MET A 103 25.90 7.60 -21.19
CA MET A 103 25.75 6.82 -19.96
C MET A 103 25.03 7.62 -18.88
N GLN A 104 25.33 8.92 -18.70
CA GLN A 104 24.60 9.77 -17.76
C GLN A 104 23.11 9.84 -18.08
N GLN A 105 22.76 10.05 -19.35
CA GLN A 105 21.35 10.06 -19.79
C GLN A 105 20.69 8.72 -19.52
N ARG A 106 21.39 7.61 -19.78
CA ARG A 106 20.88 6.26 -19.52
C ARG A 106 20.66 6.01 -18.04
N VAL A 107 21.55 6.47 -17.15
CA VAL A 107 21.38 6.35 -15.69
C VAL A 107 20.09 7.05 -15.25
N GLN A 108 19.85 8.28 -15.73
CA GLN A 108 18.65 9.04 -15.40
C GLN A 108 17.37 8.33 -15.87
N GLU A 109 17.39 7.78 -17.09
CA GLU A 109 16.25 7.03 -17.62
C GLU A 109 15.99 5.74 -16.82
N VAL A 110 17.03 4.96 -16.52
CA VAL A 110 16.91 3.73 -15.73
C VAL A 110 16.39 4.05 -14.32
N GLN A 111 16.85 5.14 -13.69
CA GLN A 111 16.33 5.59 -12.40
C GLN A 111 14.83 5.88 -12.45
N LYS A 112 14.38 6.61 -13.47
CA LYS A 112 12.96 6.94 -13.66
C LYS A 112 12.13 5.67 -13.88
N VAL A 113 12.55 4.81 -14.80
CA VAL A 113 11.86 3.54 -15.10
C VAL A 113 11.82 2.64 -13.87
N ALA A 114 12.91 2.55 -13.09
CA ALA A 114 12.93 1.77 -11.86
C ALA A 114 11.90 2.26 -10.84
N GLN A 115 11.75 3.58 -10.66
CA GLN A 115 10.74 4.14 -9.76
C GLN A 115 9.32 3.81 -10.23
N GLU A 116 9.05 3.95 -11.53
CA GLU A 116 7.75 3.61 -12.13
C GLU A 116 7.43 2.12 -11.98
N GLU A 117 8.41 1.24 -12.22
CA GLU A 117 8.25 -0.21 -12.07
C GLU A 117 7.96 -0.61 -10.61
N VAL A 118 8.68 -0.04 -9.64
CA VAL A 118 8.43 -0.30 -8.21
C VAL A 118 7.04 0.18 -7.81
N ALA A 119 6.64 1.38 -8.20
CA ALA A 119 5.33 1.93 -7.88
C ALA A 119 4.20 1.10 -8.50
N LYS A 120 4.33 0.74 -9.78
CA LYS A 120 3.37 -0.14 -10.47
C LYS A 120 3.29 -1.49 -9.78
N LYS A 121 4.44 -2.08 -9.42
CA LYS A 121 4.46 -3.38 -8.76
C LYS A 121 3.82 -3.33 -7.38
N GLN A 122 4.02 -2.24 -6.65
CA GLN A 122 3.37 -2.01 -5.37
C GLN A 122 1.85 -2.01 -5.53
N GLN A 123 1.32 -1.25 -6.49
CA GLN A 123 -0.12 -1.22 -6.76
C GLN A 123 -0.66 -2.62 -7.11
N GLU A 124 0.00 -3.34 -8.02
CA GLU A 124 -0.38 -4.69 -8.45
C GLU A 124 -0.48 -5.68 -7.27
N LEU A 125 0.48 -5.60 -6.34
CA LEU A 125 0.55 -6.51 -5.20
C LEU A 125 -0.38 -6.11 -4.06
N MET A 126 -0.55 -4.81 -3.80
CA MET A 126 -1.35 -4.33 -2.67
C MET A 126 -2.86 -4.38 -2.93
N ALA A 127 -3.32 -4.06 -4.15
CA ALA A 127 -4.73 -4.02 -4.51
C ALA A 127 -5.53 -5.32 -4.21
N PRO A 128 -5.03 -6.52 -4.56
CA PRO A 128 -5.76 -7.76 -4.24
C PRO A 128 -5.81 -8.04 -2.73
N ILE A 129 -4.80 -7.62 -1.98
CA ILE A 129 -4.77 -7.78 -0.52
C ILE A 129 -5.83 -6.89 0.13
N GLN A 130 -5.93 -5.63 -0.31
CA GLN A 130 -6.96 -4.70 0.16
C GLN A 130 -8.35 -5.27 -0.12
N THR A 131 -8.57 -5.78 -1.33
CA THR A 131 -9.83 -6.43 -1.72
C THR A 131 -10.14 -7.63 -0.81
N LYS A 132 -9.14 -8.47 -0.53
CA LYS A 132 -9.30 -9.64 0.35
C LYS A 132 -9.71 -9.24 1.77
N VAL A 133 -9.05 -8.23 2.35
CA VAL A 133 -9.37 -7.71 3.69
C VAL A 133 -10.78 -7.11 3.71
N MET A 134 -11.14 -6.29 2.72
CA MET A 134 -12.48 -5.71 2.61
C MET A 134 -13.58 -6.77 2.48
N ASN A 135 -13.32 -7.85 1.73
CA ASN A 135 -14.25 -8.97 1.63
C ASN A 135 -14.43 -9.70 2.97
N ALA A 136 -13.36 -9.88 3.74
CA ALA A 136 -13.44 -10.47 5.08
C ALA A 136 -14.25 -9.59 6.04
N ILE A 137 -14.01 -8.27 6.05
CA ILE A 137 -14.79 -7.30 6.82
C ILE A 137 -16.28 -7.36 6.43
N THR A 138 -16.57 -7.40 5.12
CA THR A 138 -17.94 -7.50 4.61
C THR A 138 -18.63 -8.80 5.03
N SER A 139 -17.90 -9.91 5.04
CA SER A 139 -18.42 -11.21 5.48
C SER A 139 -18.78 -11.17 6.96
N VAL A 140 -17.90 -10.63 7.81
CA VAL A 140 -18.16 -10.47 9.25
C VAL A 140 -19.33 -9.54 9.50
N ALA A 141 -19.41 -8.42 8.77
CA ALA A 141 -20.52 -7.48 8.86
C ALA A 141 -21.87 -8.17 8.63
N LYS A 142 -21.98 -8.94 7.54
CA LYS A 142 -23.20 -9.67 7.17
C LYS A 142 -23.55 -10.78 8.17
N GLU A 143 -22.57 -11.57 8.58
CA GLU A 143 -22.79 -12.72 9.48
C GLU A 143 -23.22 -12.28 10.88
N LYS A 144 -22.68 -11.17 11.38
CA LYS A 144 -22.96 -10.65 12.73
C LYS A 144 -23.98 -9.52 12.78
N GLY A 145 -24.54 -9.13 11.64
CA GLY A 145 -25.58 -8.11 11.53
C GLY A 145 -25.10 -6.68 11.83
N TYR A 146 -23.84 -6.34 11.48
CA TYR A 146 -23.34 -4.97 11.57
C TYR A 146 -23.84 -4.13 10.41
N ALA A 147 -24.42 -2.98 10.72
CA ALA A 147 -24.79 -1.98 9.72
C ALA A 147 -23.60 -1.09 9.35
N TYR A 148 -22.71 -0.85 10.31
CA TYR A 148 -21.49 -0.06 10.12
C TYR A 148 -20.32 -0.72 10.84
N ILE A 149 -19.15 -0.72 10.18
CA ILE A 149 -17.86 -1.01 10.79
C ILE A 149 -16.97 0.20 10.50
N PHE A 150 -16.50 0.87 11.55
CA PHE A 150 -15.63 2.04 11.43
C PHE A 150 -14.16 1.63 11.53
N ASP A 151 -13.35 2.08 10.58
CA ASP A 151 -11.90 1.92 10.66
C ASP A 151 -11.28 2.99 11.55
N ILE A 152 -10.91 2.62 12.76
CA ILE A 152 -10.30 3.51 13.75
C ILE A 152 -8.80 3.74 13.48
N GLY A 153 -8.16 2.91 12.64
CA GLY A 153 -6.77 3.09 12.23
C GLY A 153 -6.60 4.30 11.31
N SER A 154 -7.58 4.56 10.45
CA SER A 154 -7.61 5.70 9.53
C SER A 154 -7.86 7.07 10.20
N GLY A 155 -8.09 7.11 11.52
CA GLY A 155 -8.47 8.32 12.25
C GLY A 155 -9.94 8.73 12.09
N ALA A 156 -10.78 7.86 11.51
CA ALA A 156 -12.22 8.13 11.33
C ALA A 156 -12.99 8.32 12.65
N ALA A 157 -12.45 7.84 13.77
CA ALA A 157 -13.02 8.06 15.10
C ALA A 157 -12.00 8.76 16.00
N VAL A 158 -12.32 9.97 16.44
CA VAL A 158 -11.54 10.72 17.44
C VAL A 158 -11.71 10.12 18.83
N TYR A 159 -12.85 9.48 19.08
CA TYR A 159 -13.19 8.81 20.34
C TYR A 159 -14.22 7.71 20.08
N TYR A 160 -14.09 6.58 20.77
CA TYR A 160 -15.09 5.51 20.80
C TYR A 160 -15.18 4.96 22.22
N ALA A 161 -16.40 4.85 22.75
CA ALA A 161 -16.70 4.33 24.09
C ALA A 161 -17.48 3.01 24.05
N GLY A 162 -17.71 2.47 22.85
CA GLY A 162 -18.53 1.29 22.61
C GLY A 162 -18.47 0.87 21.13
N GLY A 163 -19.31 -0.10 20.77
CA GLY A 163 -19.16 -0.85 19.52
C GLY A 163 -18.25 -2.07 19.73
N GLU A 164 -18.55 -3.17 19.03
CA GLU A 164 -17.77 -4.41 19.16
C GLU A 164 -16.52 -4.32 18.26
N ASP A 165 -15.36 -4.65 18.81
CA ASP A 165 -14.15 -4.82 18.00
C ASP A 165 -14.29 -6.09 17.15
N VAL A 166 -14.36 -5.92 15.83
CA VAL A 166 -14.50 -7.05 14.91
C VAL A 166 -13.16 -7.63 14.46
N SER A 167 -12.04 -7.10 14.94
CA SER A 167 -10.69 -7.45 14.46
C SER A 167 -10.40 -8.94 14.59
N ALA A 168 -10.79 -9.58 15.69
CA ALA A 168 -10.58 -11.01 15.90
C ALA A 168 -11.35 -11.89 14.89
N ASP A 169 -12.59 -11.51 14.57
CA ASP A 169 -13.41 -12.24 13.58
C ASP A 169 -12.83 -12.11 12.18
N VAL A 170 -12.39 -10.90 11.82
CA VAL A 170 -11.79 -10.61 10.52
C VAL A 170 -10.45 -11.34 10.39
N LYS A 171 -9.60 -11.32 11.42
CA LYS A 171 -8.35 -12.10 11.47
C LYS A 171 -8.64 -13.59 11.27
N THR A 172 -9.66 -14.13 11.94
CA THR A 172 -10.10 -15.52 11.77
C THR A 172 -10.52 -15.83 10.34
N LYS A 173 -11.33 -14.97 9.70
CA LYS A 173 -11.72 -15.13 8.28
C LYS A 173 -10.53 -15.10 7.32
N LEU A 174 -9.49 -14.35 7.66
CA LEU A 174 -8.27 -14.22 6.87
C LEU A 174 -7.24 -15.32 7.17
N GLY A 175 -7.48 -16.18 8.17
CA GLY A 175 -6.54 -17.21 8.60
C GLY A 175 -5.32 -16.66 9.36
N ILE A 176 -5.43 -15.47 9.93
CA ILE A 176 -4.40 -14.83 10.75
C ILE A 176 -4.55 -15.38 12.18
N LYS A 177 -3.46 -15.90 12.75
CA LYS A 177 -3.40 -16.42 14.12
C LYS A 177 -3.03 -15.33 15.12
#